data_AF-A0A932K4Y9-F1
#
_entry.id   AF-A0A932K4Y9-F1
#
_cell.length_a   1.000
_cell.length_b   1.000
_cell.length_c   1.000
_cell.angle_alpha   90.00
_cell.angle_beta   90.00
_cell.angle_gamma   90.00
#
_symmetry.space_group_name_H-M   'P 1'
#
loop_
_entity.id
_entity.type
_entity.pdbx_description
1 polymer ?
#
loop_
_entity_poly.entity_id
_entity_poly.type
_entity_poly.pdbx_seq_one_letter_code
_entity_poly.pdbx_strand_id
1 'polypeptide(L)'
;MSHEETISYKEKEIEELLNNSNLSYDNLKYLAREISNNTWSTYSHFPVGAVVVGIDQNKNLKTFSGTNVEPTVHLTQCAERVAIYNGITAGFKKFIAIAISVPKALDSKNINQAEIETHKVTPCGACREVIHQKLDHKGIILIDGIQRTFTPKELLPNPILDQSKLRGLTIEEMDALDHAKRALNNAHTPFSNYKYGVSILIEDQNEIFSACTVDSDSFGCSAEPLKAVFATCTAKIGVSNIKNKIKAIFFSFPFVKYPSGDLLQLISDYGKKETRIIIDNMGVTTIEELLPWAFKL
;
A
#
# COMPACT_ATOMS: atom_id res chain seq x y z
N MET A 1 22.84 6.76 0.70
CA MET A 1 22.34 6.05 1.90
C MET A 1 22.61 4.57 1.68
N SER A 2 23.36 3.95 2.57
CA SER A 2 23.74 2.53 2.52
C SER A 2 22.49 1.65 2.39
N HIS A 3 22.49 0.78 1.38
CA HIS A 3 21.52 -0.30 1.26
C HIS A 3 21.69 -1.27 2.43
N GLU A 4 20.85 -1.15 3.46
CA GLU A 4 20.64 -2.25 4.40
C GLU A 4 19.99 -3.40 3.64
N GLU A 5 20.76 -4.46 3.37
CA GLU A 5 20.22 -5.73 2.88
C GLU A 5 19.01 -6.11 3.73
N THR A 6 17.87 -6.29 3.07
CA THR A 6 16.63 -6.62 3.77
C THR A 6 16.72 -8.08 4.19
N ILE A 7 17.29 -8.35 5.37
CA ILE A 7 17.26 -9.68 5.98
C ILE A 7 15.79 -10.10 6.06
N SER A 8 15.46 -11.13 5.28
CA SER A 8 14.13 -11.77 5.18
C SER A 8 14.23 -13.09 5.93
N TYR A 9 13.54 -13.20 7.06
CA TYR A 9 13.58 -14.40 7.89
C TYR A 9 12.60 -15.45 7.37
N LYS A 10 12.93 -16.74 7.47
CA LYS A 10 11.94 -17.82 7.32
C LYS A 10 11.08 -17.92 8.58
N GLU A 11 9.84 -18.38 8.46
CA GLU A 11 8.92 -18.54 9.60
C GLU A 11 9.55 -19.36 10.75
N LYS A 12 10.22 -20.47 10.43
CA LYS A 12 10.97 -21.28 11.40
C LYS A 12 12.09 -20.51 12.11
N GLU A 13 12.76 -19.61 11.41
CA GLU A 13 13.84 -18.78 12.00
C GLU A 13 13.26 -17.74 12.96
N ILE A 14 12.09 -17.17 12.63
CA ILE A 14 11.37 -16.26 13.53
C ILE A 14 10.91 -17.02 14.79
N GLU A 15 10.33 -18.21 14.62
CA GLU A 15 9.91 -19.04 15.73
C GLU A 15 11.07 -19.42 16.66
N GLU A 16 12.21 -19.84 16.11
CA GLU A 16 13.42 -20.13 16.88
C GLU A 16 13.94 -18.89 17.64
N LEU A 17 13.99 -17.73 16.98
CA LEU A 17 14.41 -16.46 17.62
C LEU A 17 13.49 -16.07 18.79
N LEU A 18 12.18 -16.23 18.61
CA LEU A 18 11.19 -15.95 19.64
C LEU A 18 11.35 -16.90 20.84
N ASN A 19 11.45 -18.21 20.58
CA ASN A 19 11.62 -19.22 21.63
C ASN A 19 12.92 -19.03 22.41
N ASN A 20 14.03 -18.72 21.74
CA ASN A 20 15.32 -18.44 22.38
C ASN A 20 15.30 -17.16 23.24
N SER A 21 14.33 -16.27 23.02
CA SER A 21 14.17 -15.02 23.76
C SER A 21 13.06 -15.08 24.82
N ASN A 22 12.56 -16.27 25.17
CA ASN A 22 11.40 -16.47 26.06
C ASN A 22 10.11 -15.79 25.57
N LEU A 23 9.97 -15.56 24.26
CA LEU A 23 8.80 -14.95 23.63
C LEU A 23 7.98 -15.99 22.86
N SER A 24 7.69 -17.14 23.49
CA SER A 24 6.84 -18.17 22.90
C SER A 24 5.47 -17.60 22.51
N TYR A 25 4.77 -18.26 21.57
CA TYR A 25 3.47 -17.78 21.10
C TYR A 25 2.44 -17.64 22.22
N ASP A 26 2.43 -18.58 23.16
CA ASP A 26 1.54 -18.53 24.32
C ASP A 26 1.89 -17.36 25.24
N ASN A 27 3.18 -17.08 25.46
CA ASN A 27 3.60 -15.92 26.23
C ASN A 27 3.18 -14.61 25.54
N LEU A 28 3.36 -14.49 24.22
CA LEU A 28 2.94 -13.30 23.48
C LEU A 28 1.42 -13.09 23.51
N LYS A 29 0.63 -14.17 23.34
CA LYS A 29 -0.83 -14.12 23.48
C LYS A 29 -1.25 -13.73 24.90
N TYR A 30 -0.59 -14.28 25.91
CA TYR A 30 -0.81 -13.93 27.31
C TYR A 30 -0.52 -12.45 27.58
N LEU A 31 0.64 -11.93 27.15
CA LEU A 31 0.99 -10.50 27.29
C LEU A 31 0.00 -9.58 26.57
N ALA A 32 -0.47 -9.98 25.38
CA ALA A 32 -1.50 -9.25 24.64
C ALA A 32 -2.85 -9.24 25.39
N ARG A 33 -3.19 -10.34 26.08
CA ARG A 33 -4.38 -10.41 26.93
C ARG A 33 -4.24 -9.49 28.14
N GLU A 34 -3.11 -9.52 28.83
CA GLU A 34 -2.86 -8.70 30.03
C GLU A 34 -2.91 -7.20 29.72
N ILE A 35 -2.28 -6.76 28.62
CA ILE A 35 -2.27 -5.32 28.27
C ILE A 35 -3.66 -4.79 27.90
N SER A 36 -4.58 -5.65 27.47
CA SER A 36 -5.96 -5.23 27.14
C SER A 36 -6.72 -4.63 28.32
N ASN A 37 -6.30 -4.95 29.56
CA ASN A 37 -6.86 -4.36 30.79
C ASN A 37 -6.61 -2.85 30.92
N ASN A 38 -5.62 -2.32 30.21
CA ASN A 38 -5.27 -0.90 30.22
C ASN A 38 -6.06 -0.06 29.19
N THR A 39 -7.04 -0.67 28.51
CA THR A 39 -7.78 -0.04 27.42
C THR A 39 -8.46 1.26 27.86
N TRP A 40 -8.52 2.22 26.92
CA TRP A 40 -9.41 3.37 27.04
C TRP A 40 -10.54 3.24 26.01
N SER A 41 -11.38 2.21 26.16
CA SER A 41 -12.50 1.89 25.27
C SER A 41 -13.84 2.38 25.83
N THR A 42 -14.00 3.69 26.03
CA THR A 42 -15.18 4.26 26.69
C THR A 42 -16.46 4.15 25.85
N TYR A 43 -16.32 4.06 24.52
CA TYR A 43 -17.47 4.03 23.62
C TYR A 43 -17.84 2.62 23.21
N SER A 44 -16.86 1.82 22.79
CA SER A 44 -17.12 0.44 22.34
C SER A 44 -17.26 -0.54 23.51
N HIS A 45 -16.69 -0.21 24.67
CA HIS A 45 -16.46 -1.14 25.77
C HIS A 45 -15.80 -2.45 25.31
N PHE A 46 -14.95 -2.40 24.29
CA PHE A 46 -14.35 -3.56 23.66
C PHE A 46 -12.82 -3.55 23.88
N PRO A 47 -12.31 -4.19 24.94
CA PRO A 47 -10.89 -4.22 25.24
C PRO A 47 -10.13 -5.05 24.20
N VAL A 48 -9.12 -4.45 23.61
CA VAL A 48 -8.17 -5.11 22.71
C VAL A 48 -6.76 -4.82 23.22
N GLY A 49 -5.93 -5.85 23.27
CA GLY A 49 -4.50 -5.71 23.57
C GLY A 49 -3.66 -6.29 22.45
N ALA A 50 -2.50 -5.67 22.21
CA ALA A 50 -1.54 -6.13 21.21
C ALA A 50 -0.11 -5.99 21.72
N VAL A 51 0.73 -6.95 21.35
CA VAL A 51 2.18 -6.93 21.63
C VAL A 51 2.92 -7.22 20.34
N VAL A 52 3.77 -6.30 19.91
CA VAL A 52 4.63 -6.46 18.73
C VAL A 52 6.07 -6.71 19.16
N VAL A 53 6.78 -7.58 18.43
CA VAL A 53 8.19 -7.90 18.65
C VAL A 53 9.03 -7.16 17.61
N GLY A 54 9.76 -6.15 18.05
CA GLY A 54 10.77 -5.45 17.27
C GLY A 54 12.10 -6.20 17.29
N ILE A 55 12.84 -6.10 16.19
CA ILE A 55 14.20 -6.63 16.08
C ILE A 55 15.16 -5.49 15.75
N ASP A 56 16.26 -5.38 16.51
CA ASP A 56 17.30 -4.39 16.24
C ASP A 56 18.32 -4.93 15.20
N GLN A 57 19.27 -4.09 14.81
CA GLN A 57 20.35 -4.45 13.88
C GLN A 57 21.25 -5.60 14.35
N ASN A 58 21.30 -5.84 15.67
CA ASN A 58 22.06 -6.91 16.30
C ASN A 58 21.22 -8.18 16.54
N LYS A 59 20.00 -8.23 15.98
CA LYS A 59 19.02 -9.31 16.15
C LYS A 59 18.49 -9.48 17.58
N ASN A 60 18.63 -8.46 18.44
CA ASN A 60 17.99 -8.49 19.75
C ASN A 60 16.50 -8.18 19.63
N LEU A 61 15.70 -8.95 20.37
CA LEU A 61 14.25 -8.79 20.38
C LEU A 61 13.81 -7.87 21.52
N LYS A 62 12.82 -7.03 21.23
CA LYS A 62 12.14 -6.22 22.25
C LYS A 62 10.65 -6.18 21.96
N THR A 63 9.84 -6.30 23.01
CA THR A 63 8.39 -6.22 22.92
C THR A 63 7.91 -4.78 23.13
N PHE A 64 6.85 -4.42 22.40
CA PHE A 64 6.13 -3.18 22.55
C PHE A 64 4.65 -3.47 22.63
N SER A 65 4.00 -2.93 23.65
CA SER A 65 2.60 -3.22 23.93
C SER A 65 1.71 -2.03 23.57
N GLY A 66 0.46 -2.32 23.25
CA GLY A 66 -0.56 -1.34 22.96
C GLY A 66 -1.95 -1.86 23.30
N THR A 67 -2.86 -0.93 23.53
CA THR A 67 -4.28 -1.20 23.73
C THR A 67 -5.09 -0.16 22.95
N ASN A 68 -6.35 -0.44 22.65
CA ASN A 68 -7.19 0.53 21.96
C ASN A 68 -7.49 1.75 22.86
N VAL A 69 -7.46 2.92 22.24
CA VAL A 69 -7.75 4.21 22.89
C VAL A 69 -8.79 4.95 22.07
N GLU A 70 -9.88 5.35 22.72
CA GLU A 70 -11.08 5.88 22.07
C GLU A 70 -11.43 7.27 22.67
N PRO A 71 -10.69 8.33 22.34
CA PRO A 71 -11.05 9.68 22.77
C PRO A 71 -12.29 10.20 22.04
N THR A 72 -12.45 9.88 20.76
CA THR A 72 -13.65 10.08 19.93
C THR A 72 -13.68 9.01 18.83
N VAL A 73 -14.83 8.77 18.20
CA VAL A 73 -14.99 7.75 17.14
C VAL A 73 -13.98 7.93 15.99
N HIS A 74 -13.68 9.17 15.58
CA HIS A 74 -12.78 9.46 14.46
C HIS A 74 -11.29 9.49 14.82
N LEU A 75 -10.96 9.58 16.11
CA LEU A 75 -9.58 9.65 16.61
C LEU A 75 -9.14 8.33 17.27
N THR A 76 -9.99 7.31 17.26
CA THR A 76 -9.70 5.99 17.82
C THR A 76 -8.45 5.37 17.19
N GLN A 77 -7.56 4.90 18.06
CA GLN A 77 -6.43 4.05 17.67
C GLN A 77 -6.66 2.63 18.19
N CYS A 78 -6.44 1.66 17.30
CA CYS A 78 -6.52 0.26 17.65
C CYS A 78 -5.23 -0.19 18.34
N ALA A 79 -5.31 -1.26 19.15
CA ALA A 79 -4.21 -1.77 19.94
C ALA A 79 -2.95 -2.07 19.11
N GLU A 80 -3.13 -2.65 17.93
CA GLU A 80 -2.06 -3.04 17.00
C GLU A 80 -1.26 -1.83 16.53
N ARG A 81 -1.95 -0.75 16.16
CA ARG A 81 -1.32 0.50 15.73
C ARG A 81 -0.57 1.15 16.89
N VAL A 82 -1.16 1.17 18.09
CA VAL A 82 -0.49 1.70 19.28
C VAL A 82 0.79 0.91 19.59
N ALA A 83 0.74 -0.43 19.57
CA ALA A 83 1.90 -1.28 19.83
C ALA A 83 3.03 -1.03 18.82
N ILE A 84 2.70 -0.97 17.52
CA ILE A 84 3.66 -0.68 16.45
C ILE A 84 4.25 0.71 16.59
N TYR A 85 3.42 1.73 16.84
CA TYR A 85 3.88 3.11 17.00
C TYR A 85 4.78 3.28 18.21
N ASN A 86 4.49 2.59 19.33
CA ASN A 86 5.37 2.56 20.50
C ASN A 86 6.75 1.94 20.17
N GLY A 87 6.80 0.91 19.33
CA GLY A 87 8.06 0.37 18.84
C GLY A 87 8.82 1.36 17.95
N ILE A 88 8.12 2.05 17.06
CA ILE A 88 8.70 3.05 16.16
C ILE A 88 9.30 4.22 16.96
N THR A 89 8.57 4.76 17.93
CA THR A 89 9.05 5.86 18.77
C THR A 89 10.21 5.44 19.66
N ALA A 90 10.32 4.15 20.00
CA ALA A 90 11.47 3.56 20.67
C ALA A 90 12.67 3.27 19.74
N GLY A 91 12.59 3.63 18.45
CA GLY A 91 13.68 3.53 17.49
C GLY A 91 13.70 2.24 16.66
N PHE A 92 12.71 1.35 16.82
CA PHE A 92 12.64 0.10 16.04
C PHE A 92 12.01 0.34 14.67
N LYS A 93 12.67 -0.13 13.63
CA LYS A 93 12.23 0.04 12.23
C LYS A 93 11.60 -1.20 11.61
N LYS A 94 11.86 -2.39 12.19
CA LYS A 94 11.37 -3.68 11.71
C LYS A 94 10.78 -4.49 12.86
N PHE A 95 9.75 -5.25 12.55
CA PHE A 95 9.02 -6.10 13.48
C PHE A 95 8.84 -7.49 12.88
N ILE A 96 8.92 -8.53 13.70
CA ILE A 96 8.92 -9.93 13.23
C ILE A 96 7.68 -10.72 13.69
N ALA A 97 7.01 -10.26 14.74
CA ALA A 97 5.77 -10.88 15.20
C ALA A 97 4.84 -9.86 15.87
N ILE A 98 3.55 -10.14 15.87
CA ILE A 98 2.55 -9.40 16.65
C ILE A 98 1.50 -10.38 17.19
N ALA A 99 1.19 -10.27 18.48
CA ALA A 99 0.07 -10.98 19.10
C ALA A 99 -1.06 -10.01 19.41
N ILE A 100 -2.30 -10.44 19.19
CA ILE A 100 -3.53 -9.66 19.37
C ILE A 100 -4.48 -10.49 20.24
N SER A 101 -5.04 -9.87 21.27
CA SER A 101 -6.04 -10.49 22.14
C SER A 101 -7.28 -9.61 22.29
N VAL A 102 -8.43 -10.26 22.34
CA VAL A 102 -9.75 -9.65 22.48
C VAL A 102 -10.53 -10.46 23.53
N PRO A 103 -10.31 -10.25 24.84
CA PRO A 103 -10.83 -11.13 25.89
C PRO A 103 -12.34 -11.32 25.85
N LYS A 104 -13.11 -10.23 25.59
CA LYS A 104 -14.57 -10.31 25.50
C LYS A 104 -15.08 -11.25 24.40
N ALA A 105 -14.32 -11.41 23.33
CA ALA A 105 -14.66 -12.36 22.27
C ALA A 105 -14.34 -13.81 22.66
N LEU A 106 -13.39 -14.03 23.58
CA LEU A 106 -13.02 -15.35 24.11
C LEU A 106 -14.02 -15.84 25.17
N ASP A 107 -14.63 -14.93 25.94
CA ASP A 107 -15.59 -15.26 27.00
C ASP A 107 -16.99 -15.65 26.50
N SER A 108 -17.26 -15.41 25.22
CA SER A 108 -18.57 -15.69 24.63
C SER A 108 -18.74 -17.19 24.41
N LYS A 109 -19.40 -17.87 25.36
CA LYS A 109 -19.71 -19.32 25.41
C LYS A 109 -20.36 -19.93 24.15
N ASN A 110 -20.71 -19.12 23.15
CA ASN A 110 -21.43 -19.51 21.94
C ASN A 110 -20.64 -19.27 20.63
N ILE A 111 -19.35 -18.92 20.67
CA ILE A 111 -18.58 -18.70 19.43
C ILE A 111 -17.86 -20.00 19.06
N ASN A 112 -18.23 -20.58 17.92
CA ASN A 112 -17.49 -21.73 17.38
C ASN A 112 -16.15 -21.26 16.75
N GLN A 113 -15.17 -22.16 16.62
CA GLN A 113 -13.84 -21.83 16.11
C GLN A 113 -13.88 -21.09 14.73
N ALA A 114 -14.89 -21.38 13.90
CA ALA A 114 -15.06 -20.76 12.59
C ALA A 114 -15.53 -19.28 12.67
N GLU A 115 -16.30 -18.90 13.70
CA GLU A 115 -16.71 -17.51 13.94
C GLU A 115 -15.60 -16.66 14.58
N ILE A 116 -14.70 -17.29 15.36
CA ILE A 116 -13.46 -16.66 15.83
C ILE A 116 -12.57 -16.32 14.63
N GLU A 117 -12.42 -17.25 13.69
CA GLU A 117 -11.55 -17.05 12.51
C GLU A 117 -12.06 -15.99 11.54
N THR A 118 -13.38 -15.75 11.46
CA THR A 118 -13.93 -14.97 10.35
C THR A 118 -14.03 -13.47 10.63
N HIS A 119 -14.64 -12.97 11.72
CA HIS A 119 -14.97 -11.53 11.76
C HIS A 119 -14.79 -10.73 13.07
N LYS A 120 -14.54 -11.34 14.25
CA LYS A 120 -14.55 -10.57 15.52
C LYS A 120 -13.20 -10.34 16.19
N VAL A 121 -12.19 -11.15 15.89
CA VAL A 121 -10.88 -11.07 16.59
C VAL A 121 -9.70 -10.83 15.65
N THR A 122 -9.94 -10.71 14.35
CA THR A 122 -8.89 -10.37 13.37
C THR A 122 -8.69 -8.85 13.31
N PRO A 123 -7.46 -8.37 13.04
CA PRO A 123 -7.18 -6.94 12.94
C PRO A 123 -8.06 -6.28 11.87
N CYS A 124 -8.46 -5.03 12.09
CA CYS A 124 -9.26 -4.28 11.11
C CYS A 124 -8.43 -3.90 9.87
N GLY A 125 -9.07 -3.50 8.77
CA GLY A 125 -8.37 -3.16 7.50
C GLY A 125 -7.27 -2.11 7.67
N ALA A 126 -7.50 -1.07 8.49
CA ALA A 126 -6.49 -0.06 8.78
C ALA A 126 -5.28 -0.60 9.55
N CYS A 127 -5.50 -1.53 10.49
CA CYS A 127 -4.40 -2.20 11.20
C CYS A 127 -3.64 -3.15 10.28
N ARG A 128 -4.35 -3.89 9.43
CA ARG A 128 -3.73 -4.79 8.44
C ARG A 128 -2.79 -4.03 7.50
N GLU A 129 -3.16 -2.82 7.09
CA GLU A 129 -2.31 -1.96 6.25
C GLU A 129 -1.01 -1.55 6.98
N VAL A 130 -1.11 -1.14 8.26
CA VAL A 130 0.08 -0.78 9.06
C VAL A 130 0.94 -2.00 9.35
N ILE A 131 0.33 -3.15 9.68
CA ILE A 131 1.02 -4.43 9.87
C ILE A 131 1.76 -4.82 8.60
N HIS A 132 1.11 -4.74 7.43
CA HIS A 132 1.73 -5.05 6.14
C HIS A 132 2.96 -4.18 5.85
N GLN A 133 2.95 -2.91 6.27
CA GLN A 133 4.07 -1.99 6.03
C GLN A 133 5.24 -2.13 7.01
N LYS A 134 5.01 -2.67 8.21
CA LYS A 134 5.99 -2.63 9.32
C LYS A 134 6.43 -3.99 9.82
N LEU A 135 5.55 -4.99 9.76
CA LEU A 135 5.92 -6.37 10.03
C LEU A 135 6.65 -6.93 8.81
N ASP A 136 7.63 -7.82 9.04
CA ASP A 136 8.25 -8.58 7.97
C ASP A 136 7.16 -9.31 7.15
N HIS A 137 7.33 -9.40 5.82
CA HIS A 137 6.39 -10.12 4.94
C HIS A 137 6.10 -11.58 5.34
N LYS A 138 7.04 -12.23 6.05
CA LYS A 138 6.91 -13.56 6.65
C LYS A 138 6.73 -13.50 8.17
N GLY A 139 6.53 -12.31 8.72
CA GLY A 139 6.29 -12.07 10.13
C GLY A 139 5.02 -12.77 10.61
N ILE A 140 5.02 -13.10 11.90
CA ILE A 140 4.02 -13.98 12.49
C ILE A 140 2.95 -13.15 13.20
N ILE A 141 1.71 -13.30 12.77
CA ILE A 141 0.55 -12.68 13.40
C ILE A 141 -0.17 -13.77 14.20
N LEU A 142 -0.25 -13.55 15.51
CA LEU A 142 -0.89 -14.43 16.47
C LEU A 142 -2.19 -13.79 16.92
N ILE A 143 -3.27 -14.57 16.89
CA ILE A 143 -4.56 -14.15 17.44
C ILE A 143 -4.86 -15.08 18.61
N ASP A 144 -5.11 -14.48 19.77
CA ASP A 144 -5.49 -15.22 20.97
C ASP A 144 -6.81 -15.99 20.74
N GLY A 145 -6.88 -17.22 21.24
CA GLY A 145 -7.97 -18.16 20.95
C GLY A 145 -7.95 -18.81 19.56
N ILE A 146 -7.01 -18.45 18.68
CA ILE A 146 -6.77 -19.12 17.39
C ILE A 146 -5.46 -19.92 17.46
N GLN A 147 -5.53 -21.19 17.07
CA GLN A 147 -4.38 -22.11 17.13
C GLN A 147 -3.43 -21.98 15.94
N ARG A 148 -3.87 -21.36 14.83
CA ARG A 148 -3.01 -21.08 13.68
C ARG A 148 -2.32 -19.72 13.76
N THR A 149 -1.23 -19.58 13.01
CA THR A 149 -0.56 -18.32 12.72
C THR A 149 -1.12 -17.71 11.43
N PHE A 150 -0.85 -16.42 11.23
CA PHE A 150 -1.13 -15.73 9.98
C PHE A 150 0.09 -14.90 9.56
N THR A 151 0.19 -14.63 8.27
CA THR A 151 1.14 -13.67 7.70
C THR A 151 0.44 -12.37 7.29
N PRO A 152 1.17 -11.25 7.14
CA PRO A 152 0.60 -10.01 6.62
C PRO A 152 -0.07 -10.21 5.25
N LYS A 153 0.52 -11.03 4.37
CA LYS A 153 0.00 -11.31 3.04
C LYS A 153 -1.32 -12.09 3.07
N GLU A 154 -1.49 -13.02 4.01
CA GLU A 154 -2.76 -13.76 4.14
C GLU A 154 -3.89 -12.85 4.61
N LEU A 155 -3.63 -11.94 5.56
CA LEU A 155 -4.64 -11.03 6.07
C LEU A 155 -4.94 -9.86 5.14
N LEU A 156 -3.98 -9.44 4.31
CA LEU A 156 -4.13 -8.39 3.32
C LEU A 156 -3.36 -8.74 2.03
N PRO A 157 -3.96 -9.54 1.12
CA PRO A 157 -3.27 -10.02 -0.09
C PRO A 157 -2.92 -8.90 -1.09
N ASN A 158 -3.73 -7.84 -1.11
CA ASN A 158 -3.61 -6.71 -2.04
C ASN A 158 -3.68 -5.39 -1.25
N PRO A 159 -2.60 -4.99 -0.53
CA PRO A 159 -2.57 -3.76 0.26
C PRO A 159 -2.71 -2.52 -0.63
N ILE A 160 -3.26 -1.43 -0.07
CA ILE A 160 -3.53 -0.19 -0.81
C ILE A 160 -2.22 0.53 -1.12
N LEU A 161 -1.26 0.52 -0.18
CA LEU A 161 0.07 1.11 -0.34
C LEU A 161 1.11 0.03 -0.65
N ASP A 162 0.98 -0.60 -1.81
CA ASP A 162 2.03 -1.47 -2.31
C ASP A 162 3.18 -0.65 -2.93
N GLN A 163 4.07 -0.11 -2.10
CA GLN A 163 5.32 0.51 -2.57
C GLN A 163 6.20 -0.50 -3.35
N SER A 164 5.93 -1.81 -3.28
CA SER A 164 6.62 -2.81 -4.10
C SER A 164 6.17 -2.83 -5.56
N LYS A 165 5.01 -2.25 -5.89
CA LYS A 165 4.59 -2.09 -7.30
C LYS A 165 5.43 -1.07 -8.06
N LEU A 166 6.11 -0.13 -7.37
CA LEU A 166 7.11 0.74 -7.99
C LEU A 166 8.55 0.21 -7.86
N ARG A 167 8.81 -0.85 -7.07
CA ARG A 167 10.16 -1.44 -6.93
C ARG A 167 10.69 -2.10 -8.20
N GLY A 168 9.79 -2.44 -9.14
CA GLY A 168 10.14 -2.93 -10.48
C GLY A 168 10.26 -1.83 -11.54
N LEU A 169 10.25 -0.55 -11.15
CA LEU A 169 10.53 0.52 -12.10
C LEU A 169 12.02 0.60 -12.37
N THR A 170 12.35 0.72 -13.64
CA THR A 170 13.68 1.15 -14.09
C THR A 170 13.93 2.60 -13.66
N ILE A 171 15.20 3.03 -13.63
CA ILE A 171 15.57 4.41 -13.26
C ILE A 171 14.85 5.42 -14.18
N GLU A 172 14.75 5.10 -15.46
CA GLU A 172 14.05 5.92 -16.45
C GLU A 172 12.55 6.01 -16.17
N GLU A 173 11.93 4.91 -15.71
CA GLU A 173 10.53 4.90 -15.33
C GLU A 173 10.28 5.69 -14.03
N MET A 174 11.22 5.67 -13.09
CA MET A 174 11.15 6.50 -11.88
C MET A 174 11.26 8.00 -12.23
N ASP A 175 12.18 8.36 -13.12
CA ASP A 175 12.33 9.74 -13.59
C ASP A 175 11.07 10.21 -14.35
N ALA A 176 10.51 9.37 -15.22
CA ALA A 176 9.27 9.67 -15.92
C ALA A 176 8.07 9.82 -14.96
N LEU A 177 7.98 9.01 -13.90
CA LEU A 177 6.96 9.18 -12.87
C LEU A 177 7.12 10.51 -12.12
N ASP A 178 8.35 10.94 -11.84
CA ASP A 178 8.60 12.24 -11.21
C ASP A 178 8.20 13.41 -12.13
N HIS A 179 8.39 13.27 -13.45
CA HIS A 179 7.86 14.24 -14.42
C HIS A 179 6.33 14.34 -14.36
N ALA A 180 5.60 13.23 -14.26
CA ALA A 180 4.15 13.24 -14.09
C ALA A 180 3.72 13.93 -12.78
N LYS A 181 4.47 13.72 -11.68
CA LYS A 181 4.24 14.41 -10.38
C LYS A 181 4.47 15.91 -10.46
N ARG A 182 5.56 16.34 -11.09
CA ARG A 182 5.85 17.76 -11.31
C ARG A 182 4.79 18.41 -12.19
N ALA A 183 4.36 17.71 -13.24
CA ALA A 183 3.28 18.18 -14.10
C ALA A 183 1.97 18.35 -13.30
N LEU A 184 1.59 17.39 -12.46
CA LEU A 184 0.42 17.52 -11.56
C LEU A 184 0.48 18.81 -10.72
N ASN A 185 1.65 19.19 -10.21
CA ASN A 185 1.82 20.41 -9.41
C ASN A 185 1.64 21.70 -10.22
N ASN A 186 1.81 21.64 -11.55
CA ASN A 186 1.62 22.76 -12.47
C ASN A 186 0.21 22.85 -13.06
N ALA A 187 -0.67 21.89 -12.75
CA ALA A 187 -2.03 21.86 -13.27
C ALA A 187 -2.81 23.12 -12.89
N HIS A 188 -3.55 23.69 -13.84
CA HIS A 188 -4.41 24.86 -13.65
C HIS A 188 -5.87 24.44 -13.78
N THR A 189 -6.56 24.24 -12.65
CA THR A 189 -7.93 23.70 -12.65
C THR A 189 -8.90 24.46 -11.75
N PRO A 190 -9.12 25.78 -11.96
CA PRO A 190 -10.01 26.58 -11.12
C PRO A 190 -11.50 26.20 -11.23
N PHE A 191 -11.93 25.49 -12.28
CA PHE A 191 -13.34 25.21 -12.53
C PHE A 191 -13.72 23.76 -12.20
N SER A 192 -12.97 22.80 -12.73
CA SER A 192 -13.27 21.38 -12.56
C SER A 192 -12.74 20.80 -11.25
N ASN A 193 -11.70 21.43 -10.67
CA ASN A 193 -10.84 20.87 -9.62
C ASN A 193 -10.23 19.49 -9.96
N TYR A 194 -10.32 19.08 -11.24
CA TYR A 194 -9.88 17.78 -11.71
C TYR A 194 -8.47 17.84 -12.27
N LYS A 195 -7.48 17.79 -11.39
CA LYS A 195 -6.06 17.84 -11.78
C LYS A 195 -5.41 16.46 -11.83
N TYR A 196 -4.60 16.25 -12.85
CA TYR A 196 -3.61 15.19 -12.91
C TYR A 196 -2.45 15.58 -13.81
N GLY A 197 -1.32 14.94 -13.59
CA GLY A 197 -0.16 15.00 -14.46
C GLY A 197 0.04 13.67 -15.15
N VAL A 198 0.55 13.73 -16.38
CA VAL A 198 0.87 12.56 -17.18
C VAL A 198 2.23 12.71 -17.82
N SER A 199 2.94 11.60 -17.99
CA SER A 199 4.13 11.55 -18.84
C SER A 199 4.17 10.28 -19.70
N ILE A 200 4.93 10.34 -20.78
CA ILE A 200 5.18 9.22 -21.70
C ILE A 200 6.67 8.95 -21.80
N LEU A 201 7.02 7.66 -21.77
CA LEU A 201 8.36 7.15 -22.08
C LEU A 201 8.29 6.31 -23.36
N ILE A 202 9.09 6.68 -24.36
CA ILE A 202 9.18 6.02 -25.66
C ILE A 202 10.45 5.17 -25.72
N GLU A 203 10.36 3.97 -26.30
CA GLU A 203 11.50 3.08 -26.58
C GLU A 203 12.56 3.82 -27.42
N ASP A 204 13.83 3.63 -27.07
CA ASP A 204 14.99 4.22 -27.77
C ASP A 204 14.99 5.76 -27.85
N GLN A 205 14.23 6.44 -26.99
CA GLN A 205 14.23 7.90 -26.84
C GLN A 205 14.57 8.27 -25.40
N ASN A 206 15.48 9.24 -25.23
CA ASN A 206 15.86 9.75 -23.91
C ASN A 206 14.98 10.92 -23.44
N GLU A 207 14.05 11.39 -24.27
CA GLU A 207 13.18 12.53 -23.97
C GLU A 207 11.88 12.05 -23.32
N ILE A 208 11.54 12.61 -22.17
CA ILE A 208 10.27 12.38 -21.47
C ILE A 208 9.35 13.55 -21.75
N PHE A 209 8.17 13.25 -22.28
CA PHE A 209 7.14 14.25 -22.54
C PHE A 209 6.12 14.22 -21.42
N SER A 210 5.76 15.38 -20.87
CA SER A 210 4.78 15.48 -19.79
C SER A 210 3.80 16.63 -20.01
N ALA A 211 2.59 16.48 -19.48
CA ALA A 211 1.58 17.53 -19.47
C ALA A 211 0.68 17.40 -18.24
N CYS A 212 -0.12 18.42 -18.00
CA CYS A 212 -1.02 18.52 -16.86
C CYS A 212 -2.34 19.14 -17.27
N THR A 213 -3.36 18.99 -16.43
CA THR A 213 -4.69 19.51 -16.77
C THR A 213 -4.64 21.03 -16.82
N VAL A 214 -5.18 21.61 -17.89
CA VAL A 214 -5.41 23.06 -18.00
C VAL A 214 -6.89 23.27 -18.32
N ASP A 215 -7.63 23.75 -17.33
CA ASP A 215 -9.03 24.07 -17.50
C ASP A 215 -9.22 25.34 -18.34
N SER A 216 -10.36 25.40 -19.00
CA SER A 216 -10.93 26.61 -19.59
C SER A 216 -12.35 26.82 -19.05
N ASP A 217 -12.77 28.09 -18.92
CA ASP A 217 -14.15 28.46 -18.58
C ASP A 217 -15.19 27.75 -19.49
N SER A 218 -14.83 27.55 -20.76
CA SER A 218 -15.70 26.92 -21.75
C SER A 218 -15.77 25.39 -21.62
N PHE A 219 -15.08 24.77 -20.65
CA PHE A 219 -14.90 23.34 -20.40
C PHE A 219 -14.39 22.51 -21.59
N GLY A 220 -15.08 22.51 -22.74
CA GLY A 220 -14.67 21.83 -23.97
C GLY A 220 -13.37 22.35 -24.60
N CYS A 221 -12.90 23.54 -24.18
CA CYS A 221 -11.59 24.07 -24.55
C CYS A 221 -10.47 23.66 -23.56
N SER A 222 -10.79 22.90 -22.51
CA SER A 222 -9.78 22.44 -21.55
C SER A 222 -8.80 21.48 -22.22
N ALA A 223 -7.52 21.61 -21.89
CA ALA A 223 -6.50 20.71 -22.40
C ALA A 223 -6.48 19.42 -21.58
N GLU A 224 -6.75 18.30 -22.26
CA GLU A 224 -6.59 16.98 -21.67
C GLU A 224 -5.10 16.57 -21.75
N PRO A 225 -4.46 16.24 -20.61
CA PRO A 225 -3.01 16.00 -20.52
C PRO A 225 -2.48 14.94 -21.47
N LEU A 226 -3.14 13.78 -21.57
CA LEU A 226 -2.62 12.66 -22.34
C LEU A 226 -2.63 13.00 -23.84
N LYS A 227 -3.73 13.57 -24.34
CA LYS A 227 -3.85 14.07 -25.71
C LYS A 227 -2.79 15.14 -26.00
N ALA A 228 -2.52 16.04 -25.05
CA ALA A 228 -1.48 17.06 -25.19
C ALA A 228 -0.07 16.44 -25.28
N VAL A 229 0.24 15.44 -24.45
CA VAL A 229 1.50 14.70 -24.54
C VAL A 229 1.62 13.97 -25.88
N PHE A 230 0.59 13.23 -26.30
CA PHE A 230 0.59 12.53 -27.59
C PHE A 230 0.81 13.50 -28.77
N ALA A 231 0.15 14.65 -28.77
CA ALA A 231 0.32 15.66 -29.79
C ALA A 231 1.76 16.20 -29.81
N THR A 232 2.33 16.50 -28.65
CA THR A 232 3.70 17.03 -28.51
C THR A 232 4.73 15.98 -28.95
N CYS A 233 4.61 14.73 -28.47
CA CYS A 233 5.43 13.62 -28.92
C CYS A 233 5.36 13.50 -30.45
N THR A 234 4.15 13.49 -31.01
CA THR A 234 3.93 13.29 -32.45
C THR A 234 4.56 14.40 -33.26
N ALA A 235 4.43 15.65 -32.82
CA ALA A 235 5.05 16.79 -33.47
C ALA A 235 6.58 16.73 -33.45
N LYS A 236 7.17 16.19 -32.38
CA LYS A 236 8.61 16.13 -32.18
C LYS A 236 9.29 14.97 -32.90
N ILE A 237 8.77 13.75 -32.73
CA ILE A 237 9.43 12.52 -33.20
C ILE A 237 8.69 11.83 -34.35
N GLY A 238 7.48 12.29 -34.70
CA GLY A 238 6.66 11.71 -35.75
C GLY A 238 5.87 10.49 -35.29
N VAL A 239 4.68 10.30 -35.86
CA VAL A 239 3.73 9.23 -35.45
C VAL A 239 4.30 7.82 -35.64
N SER A 240 5.13 7.61 -36.66
CA SER A 240 5.78 6.33 -36.95
C SER A 240 6.78 5.90 -35.85
N ASN A 241 7.28 6.86 -35.06
CA ASN A 241 8.17 6.61 -33.94
C ASN A 241 7.44 6.53 -32.58
N ILE A 242 6.13 6.68 -32.58
CA ILE A 242 5.29 6.48 -31.37
C ILE A 242 4.56 5.16 -31.46
N LYS A 243 3.99 4.86 -32.64
CA LYS A 243 3.18 3.66 -32.84
C LYS A 243 4.00 2.42 -32.51
N ASN A 244 3.51 1.62 -31.57
CA ASN A 244 4.16 0.42 -31.03
C ASN A 244 5.57 0.67 -30.47
N LYS A 245 5.88 1.88 -30.02
CA LYS A 245 7.14 2.22 -29.34
C LYS A 245 6.93 2.86 -27.98
N ILE A 246 5.70 2.93 -27.48
CA ILE A 246 5.42 3.42 -26.13
C ILE A 246 5.87 2.35 -25.13
N LYS A 247 6.90 2.66 -24.34
CA LYS A 247 7.39 1.77 -23.28
C LYS A 247 6.43 1.80 -22.09
N ALA A 248 6.09 3.01 -21.63
CA ALA A 248 5.19 3.20 -20.51
C ALA A 248 4.53 4.58 -20.49
N ILE A 249 3.37 4.65 -19.84
CA ILE A 249 2.61 5.89 -19.59
C ILE A 249 2.40 6.03 -18.09
N PHE A 250 2.66 7.22 -17.55
CA PHE A 250 2.66 7.47 -16.12
C PHE A 250 1.58 8.47 -15.78
N PHE A 251 0.76 8.16 -14.79
CA PHE A 251 -0.27 9.05 -14.27
C PHE A 251 -0.02 9.38 -12.80
N SER A 252 -0.15 10.66 -12.45
CA SER A 252 -0.17 11.12 -11.06
C SER A 252 -1.46 11.89 -10.79
N PHE A 253 -2.25 11.35 -9.86
CA PHE A 253 -3.53 11.91 -9.43
C PHE A 253 -3.46 12.32 -7.95
N PRO A 254 -4.22 13.34 -7.53
CA PRO A 254 -4.32 13.72 -6.12
C PRO A 254 -5.06 12.67 -5.25
N PHE A 255 -5.76 11.72 -5.86
CA PHE A 255 -6.47 10.62 -5.21
C PHE A 255 -6.50 9.39 -6.13
N VAL A 256 -6.88 8.22 -5.60
CA VAL A 256 -6.91 6.94 -6.33
C VAL A 256 -7.89 7.01 -7.51
N LYS A 257 -7.38 6.91 -8.74
CA LYS A 257 -8.18 6.98 -9.97
C LYS A 257 -7.47 6.32 -11.16
N TYR A 258 -8.26 5.69 -12.04
CA TYR A 258 -7.81 5.21 -13.35
C TYR A 258 -8.11 6.22 -14.48
N PRO A 259 -7.31 6.23 -15.57
CA PRO A 259 -7.64 7.01 -16.77
C PRO A 259 -8.99 6.59 -17.36
N SER A 260 -9.69 7.52 -18.01
CA SER A 260 -10.99 7.26 -18.63
C SER A 260 -10.87 6.40 -19.90
N GLY A 261 -11.98 5.79 -20.31
CA GLY A 261 -12.02 4.87 -21.45
C GLY A 261 -11.55 5.47 -22.77
N ASP A 262 -11.80 6.77 -23.01
CA ASP A 262 -11.32 7.46 -24.22
C ASP A 262 -9.79 7.60 -24.22
N LEU A 263 -9.19 7.80 -23.06
CA LEU A 263 -7.73 7.83 -22.90
C LEU A 263 -7.14 6.45 -23.08
N LEU A 264 -7.75 5.42 -22.48
CA LEU A 264 -7.34 4.04 -22.69
C LEU A 264 -7.44 3.63 -24.16
N GLN A 265 -8.49 4.05 -24.86
CA GLN A 265 -8.63 3.82 -26.30
C GLN A 265 -7.49 4.48 -27.08
N LEU A 266 -7.16 5.75 -26.77
CA LEU A 266 -6.01 6.43 -27.37
C LEU A 266 -4.70 5.69 -27.14
N ILE A 267 -4.45 5.23 -25.91
CA ILE A 267 -3.26 4.43 -25.58
C ILE A 267 -3.25 3.13 -26.40
N SER A 268 -4.38 2.45 -26.51
CA SER A 268 -4.49 1.21 -27.29
C SER A 268 -4.24 1.42 -28.78
N ASP A 269 -4.60 2.57 -29.34
CA ASP A 269 -4.44 2.85 -30.78
C ASP A 269 -2.98 3.05 -31.20
N TYR A 270 -2.14 3.51 -30.28
CA TYR A 270 -0.72 3.79 -30.52
C TYR A 270 0.24 2.87 -29.76
N GLY A 271 -0.20 2.20 -28.70
CA GLY A 271 0.60 1.28 -27.89
C GLY A 271 0.42 -0.19 -28.27
N LYS A 272 1.34 -1.03 -27.79
CA LYS A 272 1.17 -2.50 -27.78
C LYS A 272 0.21 -2.90 -26.66
N LYS A 273 -0.35 -4.12 -26.70
CA LYS A 273 -1.20 -4.66 -25.62
C LYS A 273 -0.51 -4.68 -24.26
N GLU A 274 0.80 -4.85 -24.27
CA GLU A 274 1.65 -4.94 -23.09
C GLU A 274 2.16 -3.56 -22.63
N THR A 275 1.73 -2.47 -23.28
CA THR A 275 2.11 -1.10 -22.89
C THR A 275 1.80 -0.88 -21.43
N ARG A 276 2.83 -0.58 -20.63
CA ARG A 276 2.71 -0.40 -19.19
C ARG A 276 2.00 0.90 -18.89
N ILE A 277 1.05 0.84 -17.96
CA ILE A 277 0.38 2.00 -17.39
C ILE A 277 0.76 2.03 -15.90
N ILE A 278 1.42 3.11 -15.49
CA ILE A 278 1.99 3.26 -14.16
C ILE A 278 1.26 4.40 -13.48
N ILE A 279 0.57 4.10 -12.38
CA ILE A 279 -0.21 5.08 -11.64
C ILE A 279 0.42 5.23 -10.27
N ASP A 280 0.89 6.44 -9.94
CA ASP A 280 1.70 6.75 -8.76
C ASP A 280 1.24 6.05 -7.47
N ASN A 281 -0.06 6.14 -7.16
CA ASN A 281 -0.65 5.61 -5.93
C ASN A 281 -1.37 4.27 -6.12
N MET A 282 -1.21 3.60 -7.27
CA MET A 282 -1.94 2.35 -7.58
C MET A 282 -1.04 1.23 -8.13
N GLY A 283 0.13 1.59 -8.65
CA GLY A 283 1.13 0.66 -9.17
C GLY A 283 1.08 0.51 -10.70
N VAL A 284 1.54 -0.65 -11.17
CA VAL A 284 1.73 -0.96 -12.59
C VAL A 284 0.61 -1.88 -13.06
N THR A 285 0.07 -1.59 -14.24
CA THR A 285 -0.89 -2.42 -15.00
C THR A 285 -0.54 -2.31 -16.49
N THR A 286 -1.32 -2.91 -17.38
CA THR A 286 -1.14 -2.81 -18.83
C THR A 286 -2.40 -2.34 -19.52
N ILE A 287 -2.28 -1.92 -20.79
CA ILE A 287 -3.46 -1.56 -21.58
C ILE A 287 -4.37 -2.77 -21.83
N GLU A 288 -3.84 -3.99 -21.96
CA GLU A 288 -4.67 -5.20 -22.08
C GLU A 288 -5.48 -5.49 -20.81
N GLU A 289 -4.94 -5.21 -19.62
CA GLU A 289 -5.68 -5.38 -18.36
C GLU A 289 -6.79 -4.32 -18.21
N LEU A 290 -6.51 -3.07 -18.58
CA LEU A 290 -7.47 -1.97 -18.43
C LEU A 290 -8.50 -1.86 -19.56
N LEU A 291 -8.17 -2.33 -20.77
CA LEU A 291 -9.04 -2.29 -21.95
C LEU A 291 -8.84 -3.52 -22.86
N PRO A 292 -9.21 -4.74 -22.40
CA PRO A 292 -8.93 -6.01 -23.09
C PRO A 292 -9.60 -6.15 -24.46
N TRP A 293 -10.70 -5.44 -24.70
CA TRP A 293 -11.45 -5.46 -25.97
C TRP A 293 -11.53 -4.06 -26.58
N ALA A 294 -10.38 -3.39 -26.65
CA ALA A 294 -10.27 -2.09 -27.28
C ALA A 294 -10.84 -2.12 -28.70
N PHE A 295 -11.57 -1.07 -29.06
CA PHE A 295 -12.14 -0.93 -30.40
C PHE A 295 -11.00 -0.83 -31.43
N LYS A 296 -11.14 -1.54 -32.55
CA LYS A 296 -10.21 -1.52 -33.69
C LYS A 296 -11.03 -1.49 -34.99
N LEU A 297 -10.59 -0.66 -35.95
CA LEU A 297 -11.11 -0.59 -37.32
C LEU A 297 -10.26 -1.44 -38.27
#